data_AF-A0A345NM27-F1
#
_entry.id   AF-A0A345NM27-F1
#
_cell.length_a   1.000
_cell.length_b   1.000
_cell.length_c   1.000
_cell.angle_alpha   90.00
_cell.angle_beta   90.00
_cell.angle_gamma   90.00
#
_symmetry.space_group_name_H-M   'P 1'
#
loop_
_entity.id
_entity.type
_entity.pdbx_description
1 polymer ?
#
loop_
_entity_poly.entity_id
_entity_poly.type
_entity_poly.pdbx_seq_one_letter_code
_entity_poly.pdbx_strand_id
1 'polypeptide(L)' 'MRTTITIAEDVYAEMERLRREEGLGPSEALNALARRGMSTRRSRPDYVHASADLGISVDVSNVAEVLDLLDQEG' A
#
# COMPACT_ATOMS: atom_id res chain seq x y z
N MET A 1 29.69 -0.68 -7.91
CA MET A 1 30.29 -0.08 -6.69
C MET A 1 30.59 -1.20 -5.70
N ARG A 2 31.68 -1.12 -4.92
CA ARG A 2 31.99 -2.11 -3.88
C ARG A 2 31.70 -1.49 -2.52
N THR A 3 30.73 -2.08 -1.82
CA THR A 3 30.26 -1.61 -0.52
C THR A 3 30.10 -2.82 0.40
N THR A 4 30.50 -2.68 1.66
CA THR A 4 30.20 -3.66 2.70
C THR A 4 28.87 -3.30 3.34
N ILE A 5 27.93 -4.24 3.37
CA ILE A 5 26.61 -4.06 3.99
C ILE A 5 26.32 -5.24 4.92
N THR A 6 25.51 -4.98 5.95
CA THR A 6 24.91 -6.04 6.76
C THR A 6 23.57 -6.41 6.14
N ILE A 7 23.31 -7.71 5.99
CA ILE A 7 22.03 -8.25 5.50
C ILE A 7 21.30 -8.97 6.63
N ALA A 8 19.98 -8.87 6.64
CA ALA A 8 19.14 -9.63 7.56
C ALA A 8 19.11 -11.12 7.17
N GLU A 9 18.76 -11.98 8.13
CA GLU A 9 18.78 -13.44 7.95
C GLU A 9 17.80 -13.92 6.87
N ASP A 10 16.62 -13.31 6.79
CA ASP A 10 15.61 -13.59 5.78
C ASP A 10 16.09 -13.24 4.36
N VAL A 11 16.77 -12.10 4.21
CA VAL A 11 17.37 -11.69 2.94
C VAL A 11 18.47 -12.66 2.53
N TYR A 12 19.31 -13.10 3.48
CA TYR A 12 20.36 -14.09 3.19
C TYR A 12 19.77 -15.44 2.75
N ALA A 13 18.72 -15.92 3.42
CA ALA A 13 18.04 -17.15 3.05
C ALA A 13 17.47 -17.09 1.62
N GLU A 14 16.87 -15.95 1.25
CA GLU A 14 16.35 -15.75 -0.10
C GLU A 14 17.47 -15.65 -1.14
N MET A 15 18.62 -15.03 -0.80
CA MET A 15 19.81 -15.07 -1.65
C MET A 15 20.27 -16.52 -1.89
N GLU A 16 20.36 -17.35 -0.86
CA GLU A 16 20.75 -18.76 -1.02
C GLU A 16 19.75 -19.57 -1.87
N ARG A 17 18.46 -19.22 -1.80
CA ARG A 17 17.44 -19.80 -2.68
C ARG A 17 17.73 -19.49 -4.15
N LEU A 18 17.95 -18.21 -4.49
CA LEU A 18 18.29 -17.79 -5.86
C LEU A 18 19.60 -18.41 -6.35
N ARG A 19 20.61 -18.50 -5.47
CA ARG A 19 21.89 -19.14 -5.81
C ARG A 19 21.72 -20.62 -6.17
N ARG A 20 20.85 -21.35 -5.46
CA ARG A 20 20.59 -22.78 -5.73
C ARG A 20 19.72 -23.01 -6.95
N GLU A 21 18.69 -22.19 -7.16
CA GLU A 21 17.71 -22.40 -8.23
C GLU A 21 18.16 -21.79 -9.57
N GLU A 22 18.77 -20.61 -9.54
CA GLU A 22 19.13 -19.84 -10.73
C GLU A 22 20.65 -19.83 -10.98
N GLY A 23 21.45 -20.43 -10.10
CA GLY A 23 22.91 -20.53 -10.24
C GLY A 23 23.66 -19.20 -10.05
N LEU A 24 23.01 -18.20 -9.45
CA LEU A 24 23.55 -16.84 -9.34
C LEU A 24 24.74 -16.77 -8.37
N GLY A 25 25.63 -15.80 -8.61
CA GLY A 25 26.64 -15.40 -7.62
C GLY A 25 26.04 -14.61 -6.44
N PRO A 26 26.73 -14.48 -5.29
CA PRO A 26 26.20 -13.74 -4.13
C PRO A 26 25.83 -12.29 -4.44
N SER A 27 26.72 -11.56 -5.13
CA SER A 27 26.47 -10.18 -5.54
C SER A 27 25.34 -10.07 -6.55
N GLU A 28 25.15 -11.09 -7.38
CA GLU A 28 24.11 -11.12 -8.40
C GLU A 28 22.74 -11.35 -7.77
N ALA A 29 22.62 -12.32 -6.86
CA ALA A 29 21.40 -12.57 -6.09
C ALA A 29 20.96 -11.32 -5.31
N LEU A 30 21.89 -10.64 -4.62
CA LEU A 30 21.60 -9.40 -3.89
C LEU A 30 21.08 -8.30 -4.83
N ASN A 31 21.74 -8.09 -5.97
CA ASN A 31 21.32 -7.07 -6.94
C ASN A 31 19.97 -7.41 -7.58
N ALA A 32 19.68 -8.68 -7.82
CA ALA A 32 18.39 -9.13 -8.33
C ALA A 32 17.27 -8.79 -7.33
N LEU A 33 17.45 -9.10 -6.05
CA LEU A 33 16.49 -8.76 -4.99
C LEU A 33 16.30 -7.25 -4.86
N ALA A 34 17.39 -6.48 -4.83
CA ALA A 34 17.32 -5.02 -4.76
C ALA A 34 16.54 -4.42 -5.95
N ARG A 35 16.79 -4.90 -7.17
CA ARG A 35 16.06 -4.45 -8.38
C ARG A 35 14.58 -4.83 -8.33
N ARG A 36 14.23 -6.07 -7.94
CA ARG A 36 12.85 -6.51 -7.75
C ARG A 36 12.13 -5.60 -6.74
N GLY A 37 12.78 -5.29 -5.61
CA GLY A 37 12.27 -4.36 -4.60
C GLY A 37 12.06 -2.94 -5.12
N MET A 38 13.04 -2.37 -5.84
CA MET A 38 12.91 -1.03 -6.44
C MET A 38 11.83 -0.95 -7.52
N SER A 39 11.63 -2.04 -8.28
CA SER A 39 10.60 -2.12 -9.33
C SER A 39 9.19 -2.29 -8.79
N THR A 40 9.06 -2.75 -7.54
CA THR A 40 7.77 -2.90 -6.87
C THR A 40 7.27 -1.51 -6.45
N ARG A 41 6.71 -0.78 -7.41
CA ARG A 41 5.90 0.40 -7.09
C ARG A 41 4.68 -0.12 -6.36
N ARG A 42 4.55 0.23 -5.08
CA ARG A 42 3.37 -0.12 -4.28
C ARG A 42 2.16 0.51 -4.99
N SER A 43 1.43 -0.29 -5.76
CA SER A 43 0.16 0.15 -6.33
C SER A 43 -0.75 0.40 -5.14
N ARG A 44 -0.93 1.67 -4.77
CA ARG A 44 -2.06 2.03 -3.93
C ARG A 44 -3.26 1.84 -4.86
N PRO A 45 -4.26 1.03 -4.48
CA PRO A 45 -5.46 0.96 -5.30
C PRO A 45 -5.97 2.38 -5.50
N ASP A 46 -6.36 2.70 -6.73
CA ASP A 46 -6.97 3.99 -7.01
C ASP A 46 -8.15 4.17 -6.08
N TYR A 47 -8.27 5.37 -5.50
CA TYR A 47 -9.41 5.67 -4.67
C TYR A 47 -10.68 5.64 -5.52
N VAL A 48 -11.57 4.71 -5.23
CA VAL A 48 -12.91 4.64 -5.83
C VAL A 48 -13.89 5.17 -4.80
N HIS A 49 -14.43 6.37 -5.04
CA HIS A 49 -15.48 6.94 -4.19
C HIS A 49 -16.74 6.10 -4.33
N ALA A 50 -17.12 5.39 -3.26
CA ALA A 50 -18.40 4.69 -3.19
C ALA A 50 -19.43 5.63 -2.55
N SER A 51 -20.32 6.20 -3.35
CA SER A 51 -21.55 6.85 -2.88
C SER A 51 -22.74 5.92 -3.07
N ALA A 52 -23.71 6.05 -2.18
CA ALA A 52 -25.03 5.44 -2.30
C ALA A 52 -26.09 6.50 -2.03
N ASP A 53 -27.27 6.34 -2.63
CA ASP A 53 -28.43 7.16 -2.31
C ASP A 53 -28.90 6.79 -0.89
N LEU A 54 -28.92 7.79 0.00
CA LEU A 54 -29.31 7.62 1.39
C LEU A 54 -30.81 7.88 1.62
N GLY A 55 -31.57 8.22 0.58
CA GLY A 55 -33.01 8.52 0.67
C GLY A 55 -33.33 9.75 1.53
N ILE A 56 -32.35 10.65 1.71
CA ILE A 56 -32.48 11.82 2.57
C ILE A 56 -33.27 12.91 1.83
N SER A 57 -34.36 13.37 2.44
CA SER A 57 -35.24 14.41 1.89
C SER A 57 -34.81 15.84 2.22
N VAL A 58 -33.75 16.01 3.01
CA VAL A 58 -33.20 17.28 3.50
C VAL A 58 -31.72 17.36 3.12
N ASP A 59 -31.23 18.54 2.73
CA ASP A 59 -29.81 18.71 2.45
C ASP A 59 -28.97 18.63 3.74
N VAL A 60 -28.38 17.46 3.98
CA VAL A 60 -27.51 17.20 5.14
C VAL A 60 -26.12 17.82 5.03
N SER A 61 -25.82 18.52 3.94
CA SER A 61 -24.62 19.37 3.83
C SER A 61 -24.78 20.67 4.62
N ASN A 62 -26.02 21.09 4.88
CA ASN A 62 -26.36 22.26 5.69
C ASN A 62 -26.82 21.85 7.09
N VAL A 63 -25.87 21.72 8.00
CA VAL A 63 -26.14 21.23 9.37
C VAL A 63 -27.13 22.12 10.13
N ALA A 64 -27.15 23.44 9.89
CA ALA A 64 -28.05 24.36 10.61
C ALA A 64 -29.52 24.07 10.32
N GLU A 65 -29.86 23.87 9.04
CA GLU A 65 -31.23 23.60 8.59
C GLU A 65 -31.75 22.24 9.10
N VAL A 66 -30.87 21.24 9.20
CA VAL A 66 -31.22 19.93 9.79
C VAL A 66 -31.52 20.05 11.28
N LEU A 67 -30.73 20.84 12.02
CA LEU A 67 -30.94 21.03 13.46
C LEU A 67 -32.23 21.82 13.73
N ASP A 68 -32.52 22.85 12.94
CA ASP A 68 -33.77 23.61 13.04
C ASP A 68 -35.01 22.73 12.80
N LEU A 69 -34.93 21.73 11.91
CA LEU A 69 -36.03 20.77 11.68
C LEU A 69 -36.23 19.85 12.89
N LEU A 70 -35.16 19.35 13.49
CA LEU A 70 -35.24 18.46 14.67
C LEU A 70 -35.83 19.18 15.89
N ASP A 71 -35.54 20.46 16.06
CA ASP A 71 -36.10 21.28 17.15
C ASP A 71 -37.59 21.59 16.97
N GLN A 72 -38.14 21.49 15.75
CA GLN A 72 -39.56 21.71 15.45
C GLN A 72 -40.43 20.46 15.64
N GLU A 73 -39.84 19.27 15.62
CA GLU A 73 -40.53 17.99 15.80
C GLU A 73 -40.54 17.48 17.26
N GLY A 74 -39.87 18.18 18.18
CA GLY A 74 -39.80 17.88 19.63
C GLY A 74 -40.77 18.69 20.49
#